data_AF-A0A836FRR6-F1
#
_entry.id   AF-A0A836FRR6-F1
#
_cell.length_a   1.000
_cell.length_b   1.000
_cell.length_c   1.000
_cell.angle_alpha   90.00
_cell.angle_beta   90.00
_cell.angle_gamma   90.00
#
_symmetry.space_group_name_H-M   'P 1'
#
loop_
_entity.id
_entity.type
_entity.pdbx_description
1 polymer ?
#
loop_
_entity_poly.entity_id
_entity_poly.type
_entity_poly.pdbx_seq_one_letter_code
_entity_poly.pdbx_strand_id
1 'polypeptide(L)'
;MTNKRWNDDIAYVFFTHRLFLKVYGLWPLQKQTVFTKIQWGFCLITQFMILSCLTTELLWSSKDVSSNIESITFFASTSIGLINNICLIVGKKRLGMNINAAIDDWLSVINNVETRKIMKKYAVKAKILTFTLLYSLYVCLGMYIAVIIFINLKQIFFTDLNLVNVNTTDWLLLIPFGSLGQLITGPQYAIILTIQIVQTSLLSFLLFTVDSFFFNVTIHLTGQLEVLKNNFKTFTSEPNTEANYRKKFVNFVNRHNLLMELYQNLEDTFHFLILYEIVMVMILLALIGLRLNICINEKDHVEAIKSVFVLNYLIMQSLVYTYGGEFLQKESEDIFFMLYTTSWFTLSAALMKDVHFAMMRSSIPFRLTGGKFFYINRKTMMYILKTAASYISVLRIALRKNYYSLQVLRMVENGIDCRVWNAETSYVLTLYKYLLDILNIFGKPGILCVFDKENILGLSATISLSWEVIRHCRGHENALDAFLMVSLSVINISKLLLHKLETQLVLVESIINDWTFVKSLYTSDIKLKYARIEDSPWYNFDLNMMKNIPLMILRSTNSHGLTAGKFLAINFISFKKILKVFTSYLSIFQVMLET
;
A
#
# COMPACT_ATOMS: atom_id res chain seq x y z
N MET A 1 -13.89 34.65 -10.57
CA MET A 1 -12.67 35.29 -10.03
C MET A 1 -11.96 35.92 -11.22
N THR A 2 -11.70 37.22 -11.15
CA THR A 2 -11.13 38.02 -12.24
C THR A 2 -9.70 37.59 -12.56
N ASN A 3 -9.33 37.57 -13.85
CA ASN A 3 -8.00 37.17 -14.35
C ASN A 3 -6.82 37.98 -13.78
N LYS A 4 -7.06 39.07 -13.04
CA LYS A 4 -6.03 39.95 -12.45
C LYS A 4 -5.18 39.31 -11.33
N ARG A 5 -5.61 38.18 -10.73
CA ARG A 5 -4.90 37.53 -9.61
C ARG A 5 -3.92 36.41 -10.04
N TRP A 6 -3.79 36.15 -11.35
CA TRP A 6 -2.98 35.06 -11.89
C TRP A 6 -1.78 35.63 -12.64
N ASN A 7 -0.59 35.53 -12.04
CA ASN A 7 0.68 35.80 -12.73
C ASN A 7 1.23 34.52 -13.38
N ASP A 8 2.30 34.64 -14.17
CA ASP A 8 2.89 33.52 -14.90
C ASP A 8 3.38 32.40 -13.98
N ASP A 9 3.87 32.72 -12.78
CA ASP A 9 4.33 31.71 -11.81
C ASP A 9 3.15 30.89 -11.24
N ILE A 10 2.04 31.54 -10.89
CA ILE A 10 0.82 30.87 -10.40
C ILE A 10 0.21 30.01 -11.52
N ALA A 11 0.17 30.54 -12.74
CA ALA A 11 -0.26 29.79 -13.91
C ALA A 11 0.64 28.57 -14.11
N TYR A 12 1.96 28.73 -14.07
CA TYR A 12 2.90 27.62 -14.19
C TYR A 12 2.60 26.50 -13.19
N VAL A 13 2.39 26.81 -11.91
CA VAL A 13 2.12 25.81 -10.86
C VAL A 13 0.77 25.12 -11.02
N PHE A 14 -0.32 25.89 -11.17
CA PHE A 14 -1.67 25.34 -11.07
C PHE A 14 -2.39 25.08 -12.39
N PHE A 15 -1.85 25.50 -13.55
CA PHE A 15 -2.57 25.42 -14.83
C PHE A 15 -3.07 24.01 -15.16
N THR A 16 -2.19 22.99 -15.06
CA THR A 16 -2.54 21.58 -15.36
C THR A 16 -3.71 21.11 -14.50
N HIS A 17 -3.58 21.23 -13.17
CA HIS A 17 -4.61 20.80 -12.22
C HIS A 17 -5.90 21.62 -12.37
N ARG A 18 -5.80 22.93 -12.60
CA ARG A 18 -6.94 23.82 -12.81
C ARG A 18 -7.69 23.47 -14.09
N LEU A 19 -7.00 23.09 -15.17
CA LEU A 19 -7.63 22.67 -16.42
C LEU A 19 -8.44 21.39 -16.19
N PHE A 20 -7.78 20.32 -15.73
CA PHE A 20 -8.44 19.02 -15.55
C PHE A 20 -9.56 19.06 -14.51
N LEU A 21 -9.32 19.62 -13.31
CA LEU A 21 -10.35 19.68 -12.27
C LEU A 21 -11.55 20.55 -12.67
N LYS A 22 -11.38 21.55 -13.56
CA LYS A 22 -12.51 22.31 -14.10
C LYS A 22 -13.33 21.51 -15.10
N VAL A 23 -12.72 20.64 -15.89
CA VAL A 23 -13.43 19.72 -16.79
C VAL A 23 -14.34 18.80 -15.98
N TYR A 24 -13.85 18.28 -14.85
CA TYR A 24 -14.64 17.48 -13.91
C TYR A 24 -15.62 18.29 -13.04
N GLY A 25 -15.56 19.62 -13.05
CA GLY A 25 -16.37 20.48 -12.16
C GLY A 25 -15.96 20.44 -10.68
N LEU A 26 -14.75 19.95 -10.38
CA LEU A 26 -14.22 19.70 -9.03
C LEU A 26 -13.18 20.74 -8.58
N TRP A 27 -12.86 21.75 -9.39
CA TRP A 27 -11.87 22.76 -9.02
C TRP A 27 -12.30 23.53 -7.74
N PRO A 28 -11.47 23.58 -6.68
CA PRO A 28 -11.94 24.10 -5.38
C PRO A 28 -12.35 25.57 -5.39
N LEU A 29 -11.69 26.42 -6.19
CA LEU A 29 -12.05 27.85 -6.32
C LEU A 29 -13.14 28.13 -7.36
N GLN A 30 -13.73 27.10 -7.97
CA GLN A 30 -14.80 27.27 -8.95
C GLN A 30 -16.11 27.61 -8.25
N LYS A 31 -16.81 28.64 -8.76
CA LYS A 31 -18.19 28.93 -8.35
C LYS A 31 -19.07 27.76 -8.75
N GLN A 32 -19.90 27.26 -7.83
CA GLN A 32 -20.86 26.20 -8.14
C GLN A 32 -22.01 26.80 -8.94
N THR A 33 -22.08 26.47 -10.23
CA THR A 33 -23.23 26.77 -11.08
C THR A 33 -24.02 25.49 -11.35
N VAL A 34 -25.21 25.60 -11.96
CA VAL A 34 -25.96 24.40 -12.38
C VAL A 34 -25.11 23.55 -13.33
N PHE A 35 -24.38 24.18 -14.24
CA PHE A 35 -23.48 23.50 -15.17
C PHE A 35 -22.39 22.69 -14.45
N THR A 36 -21.73 23.23 -13.42
CA THR A 36 -20.71 22.47 -12.69
C THR A 36 -21.30 21.30 -11.92
N LYS A 37 -22.54 21.43 -11.44
CA LYS A 37 -23.27 20.31 -10.83
C LYS A 37 -23.57 19.19 -11.81
N ILE A 38 -23.96 19.54 -13.03
CA ILE A 38 -24.17 18.58 -14.11
C ILE A 38 -22.86 17.89 -14.48
N GLN A 39 -21.74 18.61 -14.56
CA GLN A 39 -20.42 18.04 -14.89
C GLN A 39 -20.00 16.93 -13.93
N TRP A 40 -19.94 17.20 -12.62
CA TRP A 40 -19.52 16.17 -11.67
C TRP A 40 -20.57 15.06 -11.51
N GLY A 41 -21.86 15.37 -11.65
CA GLY A 41 -22.94 14.39 -11.68
C GLY A 41 -22.80 13.41 -12.85
N PHE A 42 -22.48 13.91 -14.04
CA PHE A 42 -22.20 13.09 -15.21
C PHE A 42 -20.99 12.17 -14.96
N CYS A 43 -19.90 12.69 -14.41
CA CYS A 43 -18.72 11.87 -14.06
C CYS A 43 -19.06 10.75 -13.07
N LEU A 44 -19.87 11.02 -12.04
CA LEU A 44 -20.32 9.98 -11.13
C LEU A 44 -21.18 8.93 -11.83
N ILE A 45 -22.14 9.34 -12.66
CA ILE A 45 -23.00 8.40 -13.41
C ILE A 45 -22.13 7.49 -14.29
N THR A 46 -21.14 8.03 -15.01
CA THR A 46 -20.23 7.21 -15.83
C THR A 46 -19.44 6.19 -15.01
N GLN A 47 -19.06 6.53 -13.77
CA GLN A 47 -18.36 5.60 -12.87
C GLN A 47 -19.28 4.53 -12.28
N PHE A 48 -20.50 4.90 -11.91
CA PHE A 48 -21.50 3.92 -11.43
C PHE A 48 -21.88 2.92 -12.51
N MET A 49 -21.96 3.35 -13.77
CA MET A 49 -22.18 2.46 -14.90
C MET A 49 -21.04 1.44 -15.08
N ILE A 50 -19.77 1.85 -14.89
CA ILE A 50 -18.65 0.90 -14.90
C ILE A 50 -18.80 -0.12 -13.76
N LEU A 51 -19.14 0.34 -12.56
CA LEU A 51 -19.27 -0.51 -11.37
C LEU A 51 -20.37 -1.57 -11.52
N SER A 52 -21.52 -1.20 -12.06
CA SER A 52 -22.61 -2.16 -12.30
C SER A 52 -22.20 -3.25 -13.29
N CYS A 53 -21.50 -2.91 -14.37
CA CYS A 53 -21.03 -3.88 -15.36
C CYS A 53 -19.98 -4.83 -14.77
N LEU A 54 -19.08 -4.33 -13.92
CA LEU A 54 -18.03 -5.14 -13.27
C LEU A 54 -18.59 -6.06 -12.18
N THR A 55 -19.61 -5.62 -11.45
CA THR A 55 -20.27 -6.46 -10.44
C THR A 55 -21.05 -7.60 -11.07
N THR A 56 -21.68 -7.37 -12.23
CA THR A 56 -22.27 -8.47 -13.01
C THR A 56 -21.21 -9.44 -13.52
N GLU A 57 -20.03 -8.97 -13.91
CA GLU A 57 -18.94 -9.87 -14.30
C GLU A 57 -18.46 -10.74 -13.14
N LEU A 58 -18.17 -10.14 -11.99
CA LEU A 58 -17.62 -10.85 -10.84
C LEU A 58 -18.59 -11.89 -10.26
N LEU A 59 -19.90 -11.65 -10.37
CA LEU A 59 -20.94 -12.56 -9.86
C LEU A 59 -21.27 -13.70 -10.83
N TRP A 60 -21.13 -13.47 -12.14
CA TRP A 60 -21.59 -14.41 -13.18
C TRP A 60 -20.45 -15.02 -14.01
N SER A 61 -19.21 -14.56 -13.83
CA SER A 61 -18.03 -15.15 -14.47
C SER A 61 -17.73 -16.53 -13.89
N SER A 62 -18.01 -17.55 -14.69
CA SER A 62 -17.55 -18.92 -14.46
C SER A 62 -16.25 -19.24 -15.22
N LYS A 63 -15.45 -18.23 -15.63
CA LYS A 63 -14.27 -18.40 -16.49
C LYS A 63 -13.00 -17.73 -15.94
N ASP A 64 -11.86 -18.32 -16.32
CA ASP A 64 -10.44 -17.94 -16.22
C ASP A 64 -10.02 -16.94 -15.13
N VAL A 65 -9.13 -17.40 -14.23
CA VAL A 65 -8.52 -16.62 -13.14
C VAL A 65 -7.92 -15.28 -13.61
N SER A 66 -7.38 -15.23 -14.83
CA SER A 66 -6.79 -14.01 -15.41
C SER A 66 -7.83 -12.90 -15.64
N SER A 67 -9.01 -13.24 -16.15
CA SER A 67 -10.12 -12.28 -16.38
C SER A 67 -10.64 -11.70 -15.06
N ASN A 68 -10.69 -12.54 -14.01
CA ASN A 68 -11.11 -12.11 -12.68
C ASN A 68 -10.12 -11.10 -12.07
N ILE A 69 -8.81 -11.26 -12.29
CA ILE A 69 -7.78 -10.29 -11.83
C ILE A 69 -7.96 -8.93 -12.53
N GLU A 70 -8.28 -8.91 -13.82
CA GLU A 70 -8.59 -7.66 -14.54
C GLU A 70 -9.83 -6.97 -13.99
N SER A 71 -10.90 -7.74 -13.80
CA SER A 71 -12.16 -7.24 -13.25
C SER A 71 -11.96 -6.64 -11.85
N ILE A 72 -11.18 -7.31 -10.99
CA ILE A 72 -10.78 -6.77 -9.68
C ILE A 72 -9.97 -5.48 -9.82
N THR A 73 -9.07 -5.40 -10.79
CA THR A 73 -8.26 -4.20 -11.03
C THR A 73 -9.11 -3.00 -11.45
N PHE A 74 -10.05 -3.19 -12.38
CA PHE A 74 -10.99 -2.13 -12.77
C PHE A 74 -11.96 -1.76 -11.66
N PHE A 75 -12.42 -2.74 -10.88
CA PHE A 75 -13.30 -2.50 -9.73
C PHE A 75 -12.59 -1.64 -8.68
N ALA A 76 -11.36 -2.01 -8.31
CA ALA A 76 -10.54 -1.25 -7.39
C ALA A 76 -10.28 0.18 -7.92
N SER A 77 -9.88 0.33 -9.18
CA SER A 77 -9.64 1.64 -9.81
C SER A 77 -10.90 2.53 -9.83
N THR A 78 -12.06 1.94 -10.13
CA THR A 78 -13.35 2.67 -10.14
C THR A 78 -13.74 3.10 -8.74
N SER A 79 -13.56 2.23 -7.74
CA SER A 79 -13.83 2.54 -6.34
C SER A 79 -12.94 3.68 -5.81
N ILE A 80 -11.65 3.70 -6.17
CA ILE A 80 -10.74 4.81 -5.87
C ILE A 80 -11.25 6.09 -6.53
N GLY A 81 -11.67 6.04 -7.79
CA GLY A 81 -12.24 7.17 -8.52
C GLY A 81 -13.47 7.79 -7.84
N LEU A 82 -14.37 6.95 -7.31
CA LEU A 82 -15.54 7.40 -6.54
C LEU A 82 -15.12 8.08 -5.23
N ILE A 83 -14.19 7.48 -4.48
CA ILE A 83 -13.70 8.04 -3.22
C ILE A 83 -12.95 9.36 -3.48
N ASN A 84 -12.19 9.47 -4.56
CA ASN A 84 -11.55 10.71 -5.01
C ASN A 84 -12.56 11.84 -5.24
N ASN A 85 -13.66 11.55 -5.92
CA ASN A 85 -14.73 12.51 -6.14
C ASN A 85 -15.35 12.98 -4.81
N ILE A 86 -15.68 12.05 -3.92
CA ILE A 86 -16.24 12.36 -2.59
C ILE A 86 -15.25 13.21 -1.78
N CYS A 87 -13.98 12.81 -1.77
CA CYS A 87 -12.89 13.48 -1.06
C CYS A 87 -12.74 14.95 -1.51
N LEU A 88 -12.70 15.22 -2.81
CA LEU A 88 -12.60 16.59 -3.34
C LEU A 88 -13.85 17.43 -3.08
N ILE A 89 -15.04 16.82 -3.09
CA ILE A 89 -16.30 17.53 -2.79
C ILE A 89 -16.34 17.94 -1.33
N VAL A 90 -16.08 17.01 -0.40
CA VAL A 90 -16.08 17.26 1.05
C VAL A 90 -14.94 18.22 1.43
N GLY A 91 -13.76 18.03 0.83
CA GLY A 91 -12.58 18.85 1.05
C GLY A 91 -12.60 20.22 0.40
N LYS A 92 -13.61 20.55 -0.43
CA LYS A 92 -13.61 21.73 -1.30
C LYS A 92 -13.25 23.03 -0.57
N LYS A 93 -13.87 23.28 0.60
CA LYS A 93 -13.63 24.51 1.38
C LYS A 93 -12.19 24.58 1.89
N ARG A 94 -11.69 23.50 2.47
CA ARG A 94 -10.33 23.37 3.04
C ARG A 94 -9.27 23.52 1.94
N LEU A 95 -9.44 22.80 0.82
CA LEU A 95 -8.55 22.91 -0.34
C LEU A 95 -8.58 24.30 -0.98
N GLY A 96 -9.75 24.97 -0.97
CA GLY A 96 -9.86 26.36 -1.40
C GLY A 96 -9.02 27.32 -0.56
N MET A 97 -8.98 27.14 0.77
CA MET A 97 -8.09 27.91 1.66
C MET A 97 -6.62 27.69 1.30
N ASN A 98 -6.22 26.43 1.08
CA ASN A 98 -4.85 26.09 0.72
C ASN A 98 -4.42 26.70 -0.62
N ILE A 99 -5.27 26.66 -1.64
CA ILE A 99 -4.95 27.27 -2.95
C ILE A 99 -4.90 28.80 -2.83
N ASN A 100 -5.82 29.43 -2.10
CA ASN A 100 -5.77 30.88 -1.91
C ASN A 100 -4.51 31.32 -1.17
N ALA A 101 -4.13 30.60 -0.11
CA ALA A 101 -2.88 30.85 0.60
C ALA A 101 -1.66 30.67 -0.32
N ALA A 102 -1.66 29.63 -1.17
CA ALA A 102 -0.58 29.44 -2.15
C ALA A 102 -0.52 30.58 -3.19
N ILE A 103 -1.67 31.07 -3.67
CA ILE A 103 -1.74 32.24 -4.56
C ILE A 103 -1.16 33.47 -3.86
N ASP A 104 -1.56 33.73 -2.62
CA ASP A 104 -1.08 34.88 -1.86
C ASP A 104 0.44 34.79 -1.58
N ASP A 105 0.97 33.59 -1.33
CA ASP A 105 2.42 33.35 -1.21
C ASP A 105 3.17 33.75 -2.49
N TRP A 106 2.68 33.29 -3.65
CA TRP A 106 3.29 33.63 -4.95
C TRP A 106 3.21 35.12 -5.28
N LEU A 107 2.14 35.80 -4.84
CA LEU A 107 2.01 37.25 -5.01
C LEU A 107 2.95 38.03 -4.08
N SER A 108 3.16 37.57 -2.85
CA SER A 108 4.05 38.26 -1.88
C SER A 108 5.54 38.22 -2.27
N VAL A 109 5.93 37.28 -3.14
CA VAL A 109 7.33 36.96 -3.41
C VAL A 109 7.84 37.56 -4.74
N ILE A 110 7.02 38.34 -5.44
CA ILE A 110 7.38 38.98 -6.72
C ILE A 110 8.72 39.74 -6.64
N ASN A 111 8.96 40.44 -5.54
CA ASN A 111 10.17 41.25 -5.33
C ASN A 111 11.28 40.53 -4.53
N ASN A 112 11.04 39.33 -4.00
CA ASN A 112 12.01 38.59 -3.18
C ASN A 112 12.62 37.44 -3.98
N VAL A 113 13.78 37.70 -4.61
CA VAL A 113 14.44 36.78 -5.53
C VAL A 113 14.83 35.44 -4.87
N GLU A 114 15.34 35.48 -3.65
CA GLU A 114 15.78 34.27 -2.93
C GLU A 114 14.59 33.36 -2.58
N THR A 115 13.53 33.94 -2.04
CA THR A 115 12.30 33.20 -1.69
C THR A 115 11.66 32.64 -2.97
N ARG A 116 11.64 33.42 -4.06
CA ARG A 116 11.12 32.98 -5.36
C ARG A 116 11.91 31.80 -5.90
N LYS A 117 13.23 31.77 -5.73
CA LYS A 117 14.10 30.67 -6.16
C LYS A 117 13.76 29.37 -5.43
N ILE A 118 13.53 29.43 -4.12
CA ILE A 118 13.12 28.27 -3.30
C ILE A 118 11.76 27.76 -3.77
N MET A 119 10.77 28.65 -3.92
CA MET A 119 9.43 28.26 -4.38
C MET A 119 9.46 27.65 -5.79
N LYS A 120 10.25 28.20 -6.71
CA LYS A 120 10.44 27.64 -8.07
C LYS A 120 11.09 26.25 -8.03
N LYS A 121 12.09 26.02 -7.19
CA LYS A 121 12.72 24.70 -6.99
C LYS A 121 11.67 23.65 -6.63
N TYR A 122 10.75 23.94 -5.71
CA TYR A 122 9.67 23.00 -5.35
C TYR A 122 8.59 22.87 -6.42
N ALA A 123 8.23 23.96 -7.09
CA ALA A 123 7.31 23.91 -8.23
C ALA A 123 7.82 23.01 -9.37
N VAL A 124 9.12 23.07 -9.67
CA VAL A 124 9.76 22.20 -10.67
C VAL A 124 9.72 20.73 -10.22
N LYS A 125 10.01 20.44 -8.94
CA LYS A 125 9.88 19.08 -8.40
C LYS A 125 8.44 18.55 -8.53
N ALA A 126 7.44 19.36 -8.18
CA ALA A 126 6.04 19.00 -8.33
C ALA A 126 5.68 18.71 -9.80
N LYS A 127 6.18 19.54 -10.74
CA LYS A 127 5.97 19.37 -12.18
C LYS A 127 6.62 18.12 -12.74
N ILE A 128 7.88 17.86 -12.41
CA ILE A 128 8.58 16.65 -12.86
C ILE A 128 7.75 15.42 -12.45
N LEU A 129 7.35 15.31 -11.19
CA LEU A 129 6.57 14.16 -10.73
C LEU A 129 5.20 14.08 -11.42
N THR A 130 4.52 15.22 -11.58
CA THR A 130 3.24 15.28 -12.30
C THR A 130 3.40 14.77 -13.74
N PHE A 131 4.43 15.19 -14.46
CA PHE A 131 4.68 14.71 -15.82
C PHE A 131 5.12 13.24 -15.86
N THR A 132 5.89 12.76 -14.90
CA THR A 132 6.25 11.33 -14.82
C THR A 132 5.02 10.46 -14.57
N LEU A 133 4.12 10.88 -13.67
CA LEU A 133 2.86 10.18 -13.41
C LEU A 133 1.94 10.21 -14.64
N LEU A 134 1.86 11.36 -15.32
CA LEU A 134 1.09 11.51 -16.55
C LEU A 134 1.65 10.61 -17.67
N TYR A 135 2.97 10.54 -17.84
CA TYR A 135 3.62 9.66 -18.80
C TYR A 135 3.33 8.19 -18.50
N SER A 136 3.49 7.77 -17.24
CA SER A 136 3.17 6.40 -16.80
C SER A 136 1.71 6.05 -17.10
N LEU A 137 0.77 6.97 -16.84
CA LEU A 137 -0.65 6.82 -17.18
C LEU A 137 -0.86 6.62 -18.69
N TYR A 138 -0.30 7.51 -19.52
CA TYR A 138 -0.47 7.44 -20.98
C TYR A 138 0.10 6.17 -21.57
N VAL A 139 1.27 5.73 -21.11
CA VAL A 139 1.87 4.48 -21.55
C VAL A 139 1.01 3.30 -21.12
N CYS A 140 0.56 3.26 -19.86
CA CYS A 140 -0.30 2.18 -19.37
C CYS A 140 -1.62 2.09 -20.15
N LEU A 141 -2.34 3.22 -20.27
CA LEU A 141 -3.63 3.28 -20.96
C LEU A 141 -3.50 3.02 -22.46
N GLY A 142 -2.49 3.63 -23.10
CA GLY A 142 -2.21 3.45 -24.53
C GLY A 142 -1.87 2.00 -24.86
N MET A 143 -1.02 1.36 -24.06
CA MET A 143 -0.70 -0.06 -24.23
C MET A 143 -1.92 -0.95 -24.02
N TYR A 144 -2.75 -0.68 -23.02
CA TYR A 144 -3.97 -1.45 -22.76
C TYR A 144 -4.94 -1.39 -23.95
N ILE A 145 -5.19 -0.18 -24.47
CA ILE A 145 -6.04 0.03 -25.65
C ILE A 145 -5.42 -0.62 -26.90
N ALA A 146 -4.12 -0.47 -27.11
CA ALA A 146 -3.43 -1.03 -28.28
C ALA A 146 -3.51 -2.56 -28.33
N VAL A 147 -3.33 -3.24 -27.19
CA VAL A 147 -3.45 -4.70 -27.09
C VAL A 147 -4.86 -5.16 -27.49
N ILE A 148 -5.89 -4.50 -26.99
CA ILE A 148 -7.28 -4.85 -27.31
C ILE A 148 -7.61 -4.62 -28.78
N ILE A 149 -7.20 -3.46 -29.33
CA ILE A 149 -7.40 -3.16 -30.75
C ILE A 149 -6.67 -4.21 -31.61
N PHE A 150 -5.43 -4.55 -31.26
CA PHE A 150 -4.64 -5.53 -32.00
C PHE A 150 -5.26 -6.93 -31.99
N ILE A 151 -5.72 -7.41 -30.83
CA ILE A 151 -6.38 -8.73 -30.70
C ILE A 151 -7.65 -8.78 -31.58
N ASN A 152 -8.50 -7.75 -31.49
CA ASN A 152 -9.73 -7.69 -32.27
C ASN A 152 -9.48 -7.55 -33.78
N LEU A 153 -8.49 -6.75 -34.19
CA LEU A 153 -8.11 -6.64 -35.61
C LEU A 153 -7.56 -7.97 -36.14
N LYS A 154 -6.74 -8.68 -35.35
CA LYS A 154 -6.24 -10.01 -35.73
C LYS A 154 -7.39 -10.97 -35.99
N GLN A 155 -8.42 -10.96 -35.16
CA GLN A 155 -9.61 -11.78 -35.33
C GLN A 155 -10.42 -11.43 -36.59
N ILE A 156 -10.50 -10.14 -36.95
CA ILE A 156 -11.17 -9.70 -38.19
C ILE A 156 -10.40 -10.14 -39.45
N PHE A 157 -9.08 -9.96 -39.47
CA PHE A 157 -8.29 -10.11 -40.70
C PHE A 157 -7.72 -11.51 -40.93
N PHE A 158 -7.51 -12.32 -39.89
CA PHE A 158 -6.76 -13.57 -39.98
C PHE A 158 -7.55 -14.82 -39.58
N THR A 159 -8.85 -14.72 -39.24
CA THR A 159 -9.68 -15.88 -38.93
C THR A 159 -10.42 -16.35 -40.19
N ASP A 160 -10.28 -17.61 -40.57
CA ASP A 160 -10.94 -18.18 -41.76
C ASP A 160 -12.46 -18.01 -41.68
N LEU A 161 -13.03 -17.29 -42.67
CA LEU A 161 -14.46 -17.01 -42.83
C LEU A 161 -15.35 -18.27 -42.91
N ASN A 162 -14.74 -19.46 -43.09
CA ASN A 162 -15.44 -20.73 -43.31
C ASN A 162 -15.61 -21.59 -42.05
N LEU A 163 -15.05 -21.23 -40.89
CA LEU A 163 -15.05 -22.08 -39.68
C LEU A 163 -15.83 -21.51 -38.47
N VAL A 164 -16.34 -20.28 -38.55
CA VAL A 164 -17.07 -19.64 -37.45
C VAL A 164 -18.45 -19.24 -37.93
N ASN A 165 -19.50 -19.75 -37.29
CA ASN A 165 -20.85 -19.23 -37.46
C ASN A 165 -20.81 -17.71 -37.28
N VAL A 166 -21.25 -16.99 -38.32
CA VAL A 166 -21.17 -15.53 -38.52
C VAL A 166 -21.72 -14.68 -37.34
N ASN A 167 -22.35 -15.31 -36.34
CA ASN A 167 -23.02 -14.67 -35.21
C ASN A 167 -22.35 -14.87 -33.84
N THR A 168 -21.26 -15.64 -33.71
CA THR A 168 -20.56 -15.83 -32.42
C THR A 168 -19.08 -15.55 -32.56
N THR A 169 -18.76 -14.26 -32.66
CA THR A 169 -17.39 -13.76 -32.56
C THR A 169 -17.15 -13.36 -31.10
N ASP A 170 -16.21 -14.02 -30.43
CA ASP A 170 -15.79 -13.67 -29.06
C ASP A 170 -14.99 -12.36 -29.08
N TRP A 171 -15.67 -11.22 -29.24
CA TRP A 171 -15.04 -9.91 -29.24
C TRP A 171 -14.49 -9.55 -27.85
N LEU A 172 -13.23 -9.10 -27.78
CA LEU A 172 -12.60 -8.71 -26.52
C LEU A 172 -12.89 -7.25 -26.18
N LEU A 173 -13.72 -7.02 -25.16
CA LEU A 173 -14.01 -5.68 -24.64
C LEU A 173 -12.92 -5.15 -23.70
N LEU A 174 -12.83 -3.82 -23.57
CA LEU A 174 -11.89 -3.13 -22.68
C LEU A 174 -12.23 -3.36 -21.21
N ILE A 175 -13.52 -3.33 -20.90
CA ILE A 175 -14.08 -3.71 -19.62
C ILE A 175 -14.85 -5.01 -19.85
N PRO A 176 -14.52 -6.11 -19.15
CA PRO A 176 -15.23 -7.37 -19.29
C PRO A 176 -16.74 -7.19 -19.12
N PHE A 177 -17.52 -7.77 -20.05
CA PHE A 177 -18.98 -7.63 -20.12
C PHE A 177 -19.66 -9.01 -20.29
N GLY A 178 -19.07 -10.03 -19.67
CA GLY A 178 -19.66 -11.34 -19.39
C GLY A 178 -20.37 -12.03 -20.54
N SER A 179 -21.35 -12.85 -20.15
CA SER A 179 -22.22 -13.59 -21.07
C SER A 179 -23.13 -12.69 -21.92
N LEU A 180 -23.35 -11.44 -21.50
CA LEU A 180 -24.08 -10.43 -22.29
C LEU A 180 -23.29 -9.96 -23.50
N GLY A 181 -21.96 -10.04 -23.47
CA GLY A 181 -21.08 -9.72 -24.59
C GLY A 181 -21.31 -10.60 -25.82
N GLN A 182 -21.77 -11.84 -25.61
CA GLN A 182 -22.00 -12.83 -26.68
C GLN A 182 -23.24 -12.53 -27.54
N LEU A 183 -24.10 -11.61 -27.09
CA LEU A 183 -25.33 -11.21 -27.78
C LEU A 183 -25.15 -9.94 -28.65
N ILE A 184 -23.94 -9.39 -28.71
CA ILE A 184 -23.66 -8.08 -29.32
C ILE A 184 -23.32 -8.23 -30.81
N THR A 185 -24.00 -7.46 -31.67
CA THR A 185 -23.67 -7.40 -33.11
C THR A 185 -22.42 -6.54 -33.39
N GLY A 186 -21.73 -6.78 -34.50
CA GLY A 186 -20.48 -6.06 -34.86
C GLY A 186 -20.56 -4.52 -34.78
N PRO A 187 -21.60 -3.85 -35.32
CA PRO A 187 -21.74 -2.39 -35.19
C PRO A 187 -21.99 -1.92 -33.74
N GLN A 188 -22.76 -2.68 -32.96
CA GLN A 188 -23.00 -2.38 -31.55
C GLN A 188 -21.72 -2.51 -30.72
N TYR A 189 -20.88 -3.50 -31.04
CA TYR A 189 -19.59 -3.70 -30.41
C TYR A 189 -18.67 -2.47 -30.57
N ALA A 190 -18.55 -1.93 -31.78
CA ALA A 190 -17.73 -0.75 -32.04
C ALA A 190 -18.18 0.48 -31.22
N ILE A 191 -19.50 0.67 -31.08
CA ILE A 191 -20.08 1.75 -30.27
C ILE A 191 -19.74 1.55 -28.78
N ILE A 192 -19.96 0.34 -28.25
CA ILE A 192 -19.69 0.01 -26.84
C ILE A 192 -18.21 0.15 -26.52
N LEU A 193 -17.32 -0.36 -27.38
CA LEU A 193 -15.87 -0.23 -27.22
C LEU A 193 -15.44 1.24 -27.17
N THR A 194 -16.00 2.08 -28.04
CA THR A 194 -15.72 3.53 -28.06
C THR A 194 -16.15 4.18 -26.74
N ILE A 195 -17.34 3.84 -26.24
CA ILE A 195 -17.83 4.34 -24.95
C ILE A 195 -16.91 3.89 -23.80
N GLN A 196 -16.51 2.62 -23.76
CA GLN A 196 -15.61 2.10 -22.73
C GLN A 196 -14.23 2.79 -22.77
N ILE A 197 -13.66 3.03 -23.96
CA ILE A 197 -12.39 3.76 -24.10
C ILE A 197 -12.51 5.16 -23.51
N VAL A 198 -13.59 5.88 -23.80
CA VAL A 198 -13.84 7.22 -23.25
C VAL A 198 -14.01 7.17 -21.73
N GLN A 199 -14.81 6.22 -21.23
CA GLN A 199 -15.06 6.04 -19.79
C GLN A 199 -13.78 5.73 -19.00
N THR A 200 -13.00 4.75 -19.46
CA THR A 200 -11.72 4.37 -18.84
C THR A 200 -10.73 5.53 -18.89
N SER A 201 -10.66 6.26 -20.01
CA SER A 201 -9.80 7.44 -20.12
C SER A 201 -10.18 8.51 -19.09
N LEU A 202 -11.48 8.83 -18.96
CA LEU A 202 -11.97 9.78 -17.96
C LEU A 202 -11.63 9.33 -16.53
N LEU A 203 -11.82 8.05 -16.21
CA LEU A 203 -11.44 7.51 -14.90
C LEU A 203 -9.93 7.65 -14.64
N SER A 204 -9.10 7.21 -15.59
CA SER A 204 -7.64 7.29 -15.54
C SER A 204 -7.13 8.72 -15.34
N PHE A 205 -7.68 9.69 -16.08
CA PHE A 205 -7.32 11.11 -15.91
C PHE A 205 -7.77 11.68 -14.58
N LEU A 206 -8.93 11.26 -14.06
CA LEU A 206 -9.39 11.68 -12.73
C LEU A 206 -8.42 11.21 -11.65
N LEU A 207 -8.07 9.91 -11.63
CA LEU A 207 -7.11 9.32 -10.67
C LEU A 207 -5.79 10.11 -10.68
N PHE A 208 -5.19 10.26 -11.86
CA PHE A 208 -3.99 11.07 -12.06
C PHE A 208 -4.14 12.51 -11.53
N THR A 209 -5.25 13.17 -11.84
CA THR A 209 -5.44 14.59 -11.51
C THR A 209 -5.52 14.78 -10.00
N VAL A 210 -6.19 13.89 -9.27
CA VAL A 210 -6.32 13.99 -7.81
C VAL A 210 -4.97 13.74 -7.13
N ASP A 211 -4.26 12.68 -7.54
CA ASP A 211 -2.96 12.31 -6.96
C ASP A 211 -1.91 13.41 -7.18
N SER A 212 -1.81 13.90 -8.42
CA SER A 212 -0.88 14.99 -8.78
C SER A 212 -1.25 16.31 -8.09
N PHE A 213 -2.55 16.62 -7.96
CA PHE A 213 -3.01 17.81 -7.25
C PHE A 213 -2.65 17.75 -5.76
N PHE A 214 -2.90 16.62 -5.09
CA PHE A 214 -2.50 16.39 -3.71
C PHE A 214 -1.01 16.63 -3.51
N PHE A 215 -0.18 16.04 -4.37
CA PHE A 215 1.27 16.20 -4.29
C PHE A 215 1.72 17.64 -4.54
N ASN A 216 1.13 18.32 -5.52
CA ASN A 216 1.47 19.70 -5.84
C ASN A 216 1.19 20.65 -4.65
N VAL A 217 0.05 20.51 -3.97
CA VAL A 217 -0.26 21.32 -2.79
C VAL A 217 0.67 20.97 -1.62
N THR A 218 0.94 19.68 -1.41
CA THR A 218 1.85 19.20 -0.36
C THR A 218 3.27 19.75 -0.57
N ILE A 219 3.77 19.72 -1.80
CA ILE A 219 5.11 20.22 -2.14
C ILE A 219 5.20 21.75 -2.08
N HIS A 220 4.14 22.48 -2.43
CA HIS A 220 4.10 23.93 -2.18
C HIS A 220 4.24 24.22 -0.68
N LEU A 221 3.48 23.52 0.15
CA LEU A 221 3.54 23.64 1.61
C LEU A 221 4.94 23.32 2.15
N THR A 222 5.56 22.24 1.66
CA THR A 222 6.96 21.92 1.96
C THR A 222 7.92 23.06 1.58
N GLY A 223 7.73 23.67 0.41
CA GLY A 223 8.54 24.82 0.00
C GLY A 223 8.38 26.03 0.93
N GLN A 224 7.17 26.27 1.44
CA GLN A 224 6.93 27.33 2.42
C GLN A 224 7.58 27.03 3.79
N LEU A 225 7.71 25.76 4.17
CA LEU A 225 8.49 25.38 5.35
C LEU A 225 10.00 25.65 5.13
N GLU A 226 10.57 25.37 3.95
CA GLU A 226 11.97 25.71 3.65
C GLU A 226 12.19 27.25 3.69
N VAL A 227 11.23 28.03 3.21
CA VAL A 227 11.28 29.50 3.30
C VAL A 227 11.25 29.97 4.75
N LEU A 228 10.31 29.47 5.55
CA LEU A 228 10.21 29.79 6.97
C LEU A 228 11.48 29.39 7.74
N LYS A 229 12.02 28.22 7.42
CA LYS A 229 13.28 27.70 7.95
C LYS A 229 14.44 28.65 7.66
N ASN A 230 14.56 29.15 6.43
CA ASN A 230 15.60 30.10 6.06
C ASN A 230 15.43 31.46 6.77
N ASN A 231 14.20 31.92 6.96
CA ASN A 231 13.93 33.12 7.75
C ASN A 231 14.36 32.95 9.22
N PHE A 232 14.13 31.77 9.81
CA PHE A 232 14.66 31.43 11.12
C PHE A 232 16.18 31.28 11.14
N LYS A 233 16.85 31.06 10.01
CA LYS A 233 18.32 31.03 9.96
C LYS A 233 18.92 32.43 10.05
N THR A 234 18.33 33.38 9.35
CA THR A 234 18.88 34.72 9.18
C THR A 234 18.46 35.69 10.28
N PHE A 235 17.44 35.35 11.09
CA PHE A 235 16.86 36.32 12.03
C PHE A 235 17.81 36.78 13.13
N THR A 236 18.80 35.98 13.54
CA THR A 236 19.78 36.37 14.58
C THR A 236 21.05 36.99 14.01
N SER A 237 21.23 36.97 12.68
CA SER A 237 22.46 37.42 12.02
C SER A 237 22.50 38.92 11.76
N GLU A 238 21.34 39.59 11.76
CA GLU A 238 21.24 41.04 11.50
C GLU A 238 21.08 41.82 12.81
N PRO A 239 22.03 42.71 13.18
CA PRO A 239 21.89 43.54 14.38
C PRO A 239 20.60 44.37 14.31
N ASN A 240 19.76 44.22 15.32
CA ASN A 240 18.44 44.85 15.40
C ASN A 240 18.11 45.23 16.84
N THR A 241 17.12 46.11 17.02
CA THR A 241 16.57 46.41 18.35
C THR A 241 15.76 45.21 18.87
N GLU A 242 15.68 45.04 20.19
CA GLU A 242 14.94 43.95 20.82
C GLU A 242 13.47 43.90 20.39
N ALA A 243 12.80 45.06 20.33
CA ALA A 243 11.42 45.17 19.85
C ALA A 243 11.26 44.69 18.39
N ASN A 244 12.26 44.95 17.54
CA ASN A 244 12.24 44.50 16.14
C ASN A 244 12.48 43.00 16.03
N TYR A 245 13.38 42.43 16.83
CA TYR A 245 13.57 40.97 16.91
C TYR A 245 12.29 40.26 17.35
N ARG A 246 11.64 40.75 18.41
CA ARG A 246 10.38 40.17 18.89
C ARG A 246 9.28 40.26 17.83
N LYS A 247 9.14 41.40 17.14
CA LYS A 247 8.18 41.57 16.05
C LYS A 247 8.45 40.61 14.88
N LYS A 248 9.71 40.47 14.45
CA LYS A 248 10.11 39.49 13.40
C LYS A 248 9.78 38.07 13.83
N PHE A 249 10.11 37.70 15.05
CA PHE A 249 9.85 36.36 15.59
C PHE A 249 8.35 36.04 15.66
N VAL A 250 7.51 36.96 16.15
CA VAL A 250 6.05 36.80 16.17
C VAL A 250 5.50 36.58 14.77
N ASN A 251 6.01 37.30 13.77
CA ASN A 251 5.60 37.08 12.37
C ASN A 251 5.95 35.67 11.88
N PHE A 252 7.10 35.12 12.25
CA PHE A 252 7.49 33.76 11.88
C PHE A 252 6.64 32.70 12.59
N VAL A 253 6.31 32.90 13.87
CA VAL A 253 5.40 32.02 14.62
C VAL A 253 3.99 32.05 14.00
N ASN A 254 3.48 33.24 13.67
CA ASN A 254 2.19 33.37 12.98
C ASN A 254 2.21 32.68 11.61
N ARG A 255 3.33 32.78 10.88
CA ARG A 255 3.50 32.05 9.62
C ARG A 255 3.53 30.54 9.83
N HIS A 256 4.24 30.04 10.84
CA HIS A 256 4.25 28.61 11.19
C HIS A 256 2.84 28.09 11.51
N ASN A 257 2.06 28.85 12.28
CA ASN A 257 0.68 28.51 12.64
C ASN A 257 -0.24 28.45 11.41
N LEU A 258 -0.09 29.40 10.48
CA LEU A 258 -0.82 29.35 9.20
C LEU A 258 -0.43 28.08 8.42
N LEU A 259 0.87 27.77 8.28
CA LEU A 259 1.31 26.55 7.57
C LEU A 259 0.79 25.27 8.25
N MET A 260 0.68 25.26 9.58
CA MET A 260 0.07 24.17 10.33
C MET A 260 -1.42 24.01 9.99
N GLU A 261 -2.18 25.10 9.87
CA GLU A 261 -3.58 25.06 9.46
C GLU A 261 -3.72 24.51 8.02
N LEU A 262 -2.86 24.95 7.09
CA LEU A 262 -2.86 24.47 5.71
C LEU A 262 -2.50 22.97 5.63
N TYR A 263 -1.53 22.53 6.43
CA TYR A 263 -1.21 21.12 6.62
C TYR A 263 -2.43 20.34 7.12
N GLN A 264 -3.09 20.83 8.17
CA GLN A 264 -4.24 20.15 8.77
C GLN A 264 -5.40 20.05 7.77
N ASN A 265 -5.61 21.07 6.95
CA ASN A 265 -6.58 21.05 5.87
C ASN A 265 -6.31 19.94 4.84
N LEU A 266 -5.04 19.67 4.49
CA LEU A 266 -4.67 18.55 3.63
C LEU A 266 -4.92 17.22 4.33
N GLU A 267 -4.41 17.09 5.54
CA GLU A 267 -4.49 15.86 6.32
C GLU A 267 -5.95 15.45 6.58
N ASP A 268 -6.80 16.37 7.02
CA ASP A 268 -8.23 16.12 7.28
C ASP A 268 -9.05 15.87 6.01
N THR A 269 -8.51 16.22 4.83
CA THR A 269 -9.15 15.93 3.55
C THR A 269 -8.73 14.56 3.02
N PHE A 270 -7.44 14.24 3.06
CA PHE A 270 -6.88 13.11 2.34
C PHE A 270 -6.58 11.89 3.20
N HIS A 271 -6.58 11.95 4.54
CA HIS A 271 -6.11 10.81 5.35
C HIS A 271 -6.85 9.50 5.09
N PHE A 272 -8.18 9.52 4.94
CA PHE A 272 -8.95 8.31 4.60
C PHE A 272 -8.70 7.85 3.17
N LEU A 273 -8.57 8.78 2.21
CA LEU A 273 -8.22 8.45 0.84
C LEU A 273 -6.88 7.72 0.80
N ILE A 274 -5.85 8.28 1.45
CA ILE A 274 -4.51 7.71 1.47
C ILE A 274 -4.50 6.30 2.08
N LEU A 275 -5.31 6.05 3.13
CA LEU A 275 -5.46 4.71 3.70
C LEU A 275 -6.01 3.74 2.65
N TYR A 276 -7.12 4.11 2.02
CA TYR A 276 -7.79 3.27 1.04
C TYR A 276 -6.89 2.99 -0.16
N GLU A 277 -6.25 4.03 -0.68
CA GLU A 277 -5.29 3.97 -1.78
C GLU A 277 -4.15 2.98 -1.50
N ILE A 278 -3.49 3.10 -0.34
CA ILE A 278 -2.37 2.23 0.00
C ILE A 278 -2.80 0.77 0.18
N VAL A 279 -3.96 0.52 0.77
CA VAL A 279 -4.50 -0.84 0.93
C VAL A 279 -4.80 -1.44 -0.44
N MET A 280 -5.47 -0.70 -1.32
CA MET A 280 -5.77 -1.17 -2.67
C MET A 280 -4.51 -1.40 -3.50
N VAL A 281 -3.56 -0.47 -3.49
CA VAL A 281 -2.29 -0.65 -4.21
C VAL A 281 -1.52 -1.87 -3.70
N MET A 282 -1.49 -2.15 -2.39
CA MET A 282 -0.85 -3.37 -1.86
C MET A 282 -1.49 -4.65 -2.42
N ILE A 283 -2.82 -4.71 -2.47
CA ILE A 283 -3.56 -5.86 -3.00
C ILE A 283 -3.30 -6.01 -4.50
N LEU A 284 -3.43 -4.92 -5.26
CA LEU A 284 -3.25 -4.92 -6.71
C LEU A 284 -1.80 -5.25 -7.11
N LEU A 285 -0.79 -4.73 -6.39
CA LEU A 285 0.61 -5.11 -6.63
C LEU A 285 0.82 -6.63 -6.47
N ALA A 286 0.19 -7.24 -5.48
CA ALA A 286 0.30 -8.69 -5.27
C ALA A 286 -0.41 -9.49 -6.36
N LEU A 287 -1.65 -9.12 -6.73
CA LEU A 287 -2.44 -9.83 -7.74
C LEU A 287 -1.82 -9.70 -9.14
N ILE A 288 -1.41 -8.49 -9.53
CA ILE A 288 -0.81 -8.25 -10.84
C ILE A 288 0.62 -8.79 -10.91
N GLY A 289 1.36 -8.74 -9.79
CA GLY A 289 2.67 -9.39 -9.69
C GLY A 289 2.57 -10.91 -9.83
N LEU A 290 1.52 -11.53 -9.30
CA LEU A 290 1.23 -12.94 -9.50
C LEU A 290 0.86 -13.23 -10.96
N ARG A 291 -0.03 -12.42 -11.55
CA ARG A 291 -0.40 -12.53 -12.97
C ARG A 291 0.83 -12.46 -13.87
N LEU A 292 1.73 -11.51 -13.63
CA LEU A 292 2.99 -11.39 -14.36
C LEU A 292 3.81 -12.68 -14.28
N ASN A 293 3.88 -13.33 -13.12
CA ASN A 293 4.60 -14.59 -12.95
C ASN A 293 3.98 -15.71 -13.80
N ILE A 294 2.65 -15.80 -13.82
CA ILE A 294 1.91 -16.79 -14.60
C ILE A 294 2.16 -16.56 -16.09
N CYS A 295 1.97 -15.34 -16.60
CA CYS A 295 2.19 -15.00 -18.00
C CYS A 295 3.63 -15.29 -18.47
N ILE A 296 4.63 -15.03 -17.62
CA ILE A 296 6.03 -15.36 -17.93
C ILE A 296 6.23 -16.88 -18.05
N ASN A 297 5.63 -17.68 -17.16
CA ASN A 297 5.74 -19.14 -17.20
C ASN A 297 5.03 -19.72 -18.43
N GLU A 298 3.89 -19.15 -18.81
CA GLU A 298 3.10 -19.55 -19.99
C GLU A 298 3.66 -19.00 -21.31
N LYS A 299 4.71 -18.16 -21.24
CA LYS A 299 5.34 -17.46 -22.39
C LYS A 299 4.36 -16.52 -23.13
N ASP A 300 3.33 -16.03 -22.44
CA ASP A 300 2.47 -14.96 -22.95
C ASP A 300 3.13 -13.60 -22.73
N HIS A 301 3.96 -13.21 -23.70
CA HIS A 301 4.71 -11.97 -23.65
C HIS A 301 3.82 -10.72 -23.72
N VAL A 302 2.65 -10.80 -24.37
CA VAL A 302 1.76 -9.64 -24.54
C VAL A 302 1.12 -9.29 -23.20
N GLU A 303 0.55 -10.29 -22.53
CA GLU A 303 -0.07 -10.14 -21.21
C GLU A 303 0.94 -9.82 -20.10
N ALA A 304 2.16 -10.35 -20.21
CA ALA A 304 3.27 -10.00 -19.34
C ALA A 304 3.64 -8.51 -19.46
N ILE A 305 3.82 -8.00 -20.69
CA ILE A 305 4.14 -6.58 -20.92
C ILE A 305 3.03 -5.66 -20.39
N LYS A 306 1.76 -6.02 -20.63
CA LYS A 306 0.60 -5.29 -20.07
C LYS A 306 0.68 -5.22 -18.54
N SER A 307 0.94 -6.34 -17.89
CA SER A 307 1.07 -6.42 -16.42
C SER A 307 2.24 -5.57 -15.89
N VAL A 308 3.36 -5.49 -16.61
CA VAL A 308 4.51 -4.63 -16.23
C VAL A 308 4.12 -3.16 -16.22
N PHE A 309 3.38 -2.68 -17.23
CA PHE A 309 2.96 -1.29 -17.28
C PHE A 309 1.94 -0.92 -16.19
N VAL A 310 1.03 -1.83 -15.86
CA VAL A 310 0.10 -1.62 -14.74
C VAL A 310 0.86 -1.58 -13.40
N LEU A 311 1.82 -2.48 -13.18
CA LEU A 311 2.68 -2.44 -12.00
C LEU A 311 3.48 -1.14 -11.92
N ASN A 312 4.03 -0.66 -13.05
CA ASN A 312 4.73 0.62 -13.10
C ASN A 312 3.82 1.76 -12.65
N TYR A 313 2.59 1.82 -13.16
CA TYR A 313 1.63 2.85 -12.77
C TYR A 313 1.30 2.81 -11.27
N LEU A 314 0.99 1.63 -10.71
CA LEU A 314 0.69 1.47 -9.27
C LEU A 314 1.86 1.87 -8.35
N ILE A 315 3.09 1.56 -8.77
CA ILE A 315 4.30 2.00 -8.05
C ILE A 315 4.43 3.51 -8.12
N MET A 316 4.29 4.12 -9.30
CA MET A 316 4.36 5.57 -9.46
C MET A 316 3.28 6.28 -8.65
N GLN A 317 2.06 5.74 -8.61
CA GLN A 317 0.94 6.27 -7.85
C GLN A 317 1.22 6.28 -6.34
N SER A 318 1.69 5.16 -5.78
CA SER A 318 2.04 5.08 -4.35
C SER A 318 3.28 5.91 -3.96
N LEU A 319 4.22 6.13 -4.89
CA LEU A 319 5.37 7.01 -4.68
C LEU A 319 4.95 8.47 -4.47
N VAL A 320 3.92 8.93 -5.16
CA VAL A 320 3.42 10.32 -5.05
C VAL A 320 3.03 10.64 -3.60
N TYR A 321 2.27 9.75 -2.96
CA TYR A 321 1.86 9.91 -1.57
C TYR A 321 3.03 9.84 -0.60
N THR A 322 3.88 8.83 -0.74
CA THR A 322 4.98 8.57 0.20
C THR A 322 6.11 9.60 0.10
N TYR A 323 6.42 10.10 -1.09
CA TYR A 323 7.38 11.19 -1.27
C TYR A 323 6.83 12.52 -0.77
N GLY A 324 5.55 12.82 -1.02
CA GLY A 324 4.91 14.03 -0.48
C GLY A 324 5.02 14.09 1.04
N GLY A 325 4.69 12.98 1.71
CA GLY A 325 4.81 12.83 3.15
C GLY A 325 6.24 12.93 3.68
N GLU A 326 7.22 12.28 3.02
CA GLU A 326 8.63 12.35 3.41
C GLU A 326 9.17 13.78 3.33
N PHE A 327 8.92 14.48 2.22
CA PHE A 327 9.40 15.85 2.03
C PHE A 327 8.79 16.81 3.04
N LEU A 328 7.48 16.72 3.27
CA LEU A 328 6.78 17.56 4.24
C LEU A 328 7.30 17.31 5.66
N GLN A 329 7.41 16.03 6.05
CA GLN A 329 7.91 15.65 7.37
C GLN A 329 9.32 16.18 7.59
N LYS A 330 10.24 15.95 6.63
CA LYS A 330 11.63 16.38 6.74
C LYS A 330 11.76 17.90 6.91
N GLU A 331 11.12 18.69 6.05
CA GLU A 331 11.24 20.15 6.15
C GLU A 331 10.62 20.71 7.43
N SER A 332 9.58 20.06 7.97
CA SER A 332 9.01 20.44 9.26
C SER A 332 9.91 20.09 10.45
N GLU A 333 10.56 18.91 10.44
CA GLU A 333 11.52 18.48 11.47
C GLU A 333 12.75 19.39 11.47
N ASP A 334 13.21 19.83 10.30
CA ASP A 334 14.34 20.74 10.14
C ASP A 334 14.15 22.11 10.81
N ILE A 335 12.91 22.57 11.02
CA ILE A 335 12.64 23.86 11.71
C ILE A 335 13.18 23.83 13.14
N PHE A 336 12.97 22.72 13.85
CA PHE A 336 13.50 22.55 15.21
C PHE A 336 15.03 22.68 15.22
N PHE A 337 15.70 21.94 14.33
CA PHE A 337 17.16 21.97 14.25
C PHE A 337 17.68 23.37 13.91
N MET A 338 17.00 24.07 13.00
CA MET A 338 17.39 25.43 12.65
C MET A 338 17.25 26.40 13.82
N LEU A 339 16.11 26.39 14.51
CA LEU A 339 15.93 27.19 15.73
C LEU A 339 17.01 26.88 16.76
N TYR A 340 17.33 25.60 16.97
CA TYR A 340 18.37 25.18 17.92
C TYR A 340 19.78 25.70 17.56
N THR A 341 20.11 25.74 16.26
CA THR A 341 21.43 26.21 15.78
C THR A 341 21.58 27.72 15.72
N THR A 342 20.48 28.49 15.83
CA THR A 342 20.58 29.95 15.88
C THR A 342 21.28 30.41 17.15
N SER A 343 21.80 31.64 17.17
CA SER A 343 22.38 32.23 18.38
C SER A 343 21.28 32.67 19.37
N TRP A 344 20.29 31.83 19.62
CA TRP A 344 19.13 32.12 20.48
C TRP A 344 19.52 32.49 21.92
N PHE A 345 20.69 32.00 22.38
CA PHE A 345 21.25 32.31 23.69
C PHE A 345 21.79 33.75 23.81
N THR A 346 21.95 34.48 22.70
CA THR A 346 22.33 35.91 22.70
C THR A 346 21.12 36.84 22.70
N LEU A 347 19.91 36.30 22.65
CA LEU A 347 18.66 37.07 22.66
C LEU A 347 18.28 37.45 24.10
N SER A 348 17.37 38.42 24.25
CA SER A 348 16.84 38.78 25.56
C SER A 348 16.12 37.61 26.22
N ALA A 349 16.06 37.61 27.56
CA ALA A 349 15.46 36.51 28.31
C ALA A 349 14.01 36.21 27.93
N ALA A 350 13.23 37.24 27.55
CA ALA A 350 11.86 37.07 27.06
C ALA A 350 11.83 36.34 25.72
N LEU A 351 12.63 36.80 24.74
CA LEU A 351 12.66 36.18 23.42
C LEU A 351 13.28 34.78 23.43
N MET A 352 14.24 34.53 24.33
CA MET A 352 14.81 33.20 24.56
C MET A 352 13.72 32.19 24.96
N LYS A 353 12.81 32.57 25.85
CA LYS A 353 11.65 31.76 26.23
C LYS A 353 10.71 31.53 25.05
N ASP A 354 10.41 32.58 24.29
CA ASP A 354 9.55 32.49 23.09
C ASP A 354 10.13 31.52 22.03
N VAL A 355 11.44 31.59 21.78
CA VAL A 355 12.16 30.66 20.89
C VAL A 355 12.09 29.24 21.42
N HIS A 356 12.23 29.05 22.74
CA HIS A 356 12.14 27.73 23.36
C HIS A 356 10.75 27.10 23.17
N PHE A 357 9.68 27.87 23.32
CA PHE A 357 8.32 27.41 23.00
C PHE A 357 8.17 27.04 21.52
N ALA A 358 8.74 27.82 20.61
CA ALA A 358 8.74 27.47 19.19
C ALA A 358 9.52 26.18 18.90
N MET A 359 10.67 25.96 19.57
CA MET A 359 11.39 24.69 19.50
C MET A 359 10.51 23.53 19.97
N MET A 360 9.91 23.63 21.17
CA MET A 360 8.99 22.60 21.68
C MET A 360 7.86 22.31 20.68
N ARG A 361 7.22 23.34 20.12
CA ARG A 361 6.16 23.14 19.11
C ARG A 361 6.70 22.45 17.86
N SER A 362 7.81 22.92 17.30
CA SER A 362 8.42 22.35 16.08
C SER A 362 8.91 20.90 16.24
N SER A 363 9.13 20.43 17.48
CA SER A 363 9.47 19.04 17.76
C SER A 363 8.36 18.04 17.37
N ILE A 364 7.13 18.53 17.15
CA ILE A 364 6.01 17.76 16.62
C ILE A 364 5.85 18.12 15.12
N PRO A 365 6.42 17.31 14.22
CA PRO A 365 6.46 17.61 12.79
C PRO A 365 5.15 17.34 12.07
N PHE A 366 5.03 17.87 10.87
CA PHE A 366 3.88 17.69 10.00
C PHE A 366 3.97 16.30 9.35
N ARG A 367 3.05 15.40 9.69
CA ARG A 367 3.08 14.00 9.25
C ARG A 367 1.75 13.59 8.68
N LEU A 368 1.73 13.38 7.36
CA LEU A 368 0.56 12.82 6.69
C LEU A 368 0.29 11.40 7.18
N THR A 369 -0.99 11.04 7.36
CA THR A 369 -1.37 9.71 7.84
C THR A 369 -2.29 8.97 6.89
N GLY A 370 -2.16 7.64 6.88
CA GLY A 370 -3.18 6.75 6.32
C GLY A 370 -4.24 6.48 7.39
N GLY A 371 -5.35 7.20 7.33
CA GLY A 371 -6.51 6.97 8.20
C GLY A 371 -6.22 7.10 9.70
N LYS A 372 -5.19 7.86 10.08
CA LYS A 372 -4.64 7.95 11.45
C LYS A 372 -4.00 6.65 11.99
N PHE A 373 -3.86 5.60 11.18
CA PHE A 373 -3.25 4.33 11.59
C PHE A 373 -1.73 4.32 11.49
N PHE A 374 -1.18 4.94 10.44
CA PHE A 374 0.26 4.96 10.18
C PHE A 374 0.68 6.23 9.44
N TYR A 375 1.96 6.58 9.56
CA TYR A 375 2.54 7.72 8.85
C TYR A 375 2.92 7.37 7.42
N ILE A 376 2.78 8.33 6.53
CA ILE A 376 3.05 8.21 5.10
C ILE A 376 4.43 8.79 4.82
N ASN A 377 5.39 7.91 4.55
CA ASN A 377 6.78 8.29 4.27
C ASN A 377 7.49 7.19 3.47
N ARG A 378 8.79 7.36 3.21
CA ARG A 378 9.56 6.39 2.44
C ARG A 378 9.62 4.99 3.08
N LYS A 379 9.56 4.88 4.42
CA LYS A 379 9.54 3.57 5.09
C LYS A 379 8.26 2.81 4.75
N THR A 380 7.13 3.50 4.69
CA THR A 380 5.84 2.93 4.28
C THR A 380 5.89 2.36 2.87
N MET A 381 6.54 3.06 1.92
CA MET A 381 6.77 2.52 0.57
C MET A 381 7.53 1.19 0.59
N MET A 382 8.61 1.12 1.39
CA MET A 382 9.37 -0.13 1.52
C MET A 382 8.55 -1.26 2.17
N TYR A 383 7.65 -0.94 3.11
CA TYR A 383 6.71 -1.92 3.64
C TYR A 383 5.73 -2.41 2.59
N ILE A 384 5.11 -1.52 1.82
CA ILE A 384 4.18 -1.86 0.72
C ILE A 384 4.84 -2.84 -0.25
N LEU A 385 6.05 -2.53 -0.74
CA LEU A 385 6.77 -3.38 -1.69
C LEU A 385 7.17 -4.73 -1.09
N LYS A 386 7.68 -4.76 0.15
CA LYS A 386 8.06 -6.01 0.83
C LYS A 386 6.85 -6.91 1.06
N THR A 387 5.75 -6.33 1.51
CA THR A 387 4.50 -7.05 1.76
C THR A 387 3.92 -7.60 0.46
N ALA A 388 3.87 -6.81 -0.62
CA ALA A 388 3.43 -7.30 -1.92
C ALA A 388 4.31 -8.44 -2.44
N ALA A 389 5.64 -8.31 -2.38
CA ALA A 389 6.57 -9.37 -2.79
C ALA A 389 6.41 -10.66 -1.96
N SER A 390 6.18 -10.52 -0.65
CA SER A 390 5.90 -11.65 0.23
C SER A 390 4.59 -12.35 -0.16
N TYR A 391 3.53 -11.60 -0.44
CA TYR A 391 2.26 -12.17 -0.89
C TYR A 391 2.39 -12.87 -2.24
N ILE A 392 3.09 -12.27 -3.22
CA ILE A 392 3.39 -12.91 -4.51
C ILE A 392 4.09 -14.24 -4.28
N SER A 393 5.08 -14.29 -3.38
CA SER A 393 5.85 -15.51 -3.09
C SER A 393 4.96 -16.61 -2.49
N VAL A 394 4.12 -16.26 -1.51
CA VAL A 394 3.19 -17.20 -0.86
C VAL A 394 2.15 -17.71 -1.87
N LEU A 395 1.52 -16.82 -2.62
CA LEU A 395 0.50 -17.16 -3.62
C LEU A 395 1.07 -18.07 -4.72
N ARG A 396 2.31 -17.80 -5.16
CA ARG A 396 3.01 -18.65 -6.13
C ARG A 396 3.22 -20.07 -5.61
N ILE A 397 3.62 -20.24 -4.35
CA ILE A 397 3.83 -21.55 -3.73
C ILE A 397 2.50 -22.30 -3.59
N ALA A 398 1.46 -21.61 -3.11
CA ALA A 398 0.13 -22.17 -2.93
C ALA A 398 -0.44 -22.73 -4.25
N LEU A 399 -0.36 -21.96 -5.33
CA LEU A 399 -0.84 -22.39 -6.65
C LEU A 399 -0.06 -23.59 -7.20
N ARG A 400 1.26 -23.65 -6.94
CA ARG A 400 2.09 -24.78 -7.37
C ARG A 400 1.71 -26.09 -6.65
N LYS A 401 1.36 -26.03 -5.36
CA LYS A 401 0.96 -27.20 -4.57
C LYS A 401 -0.40 -27.77 -5.02
N ASN A 402 -1.36 -26.91 -5.37
CA ASN A 402 -2.66 -27.33 -5.89
C ASN A 402 -2.55 -28.00 -7.27
N TYR A 403 -1.62 -27.55 -8.11
CA TYR A 403 -1.37 -28.19 -9.40
C TYR A 403 -0.84 -29.63 -9.26
N TYR A 404 0.12 -29.86 -8.34
CA TYR A 404 0.67 -31.21 -8.12
C TYR A 404 -0.34 -32.16 -7.45
N SER A 405 -1.14 -31.69 -6.50
CA SER A 405 -2.19 -32.52 -5.88
C SER A 405 -3.26 -32.94 -6.88
N LEU A 406 -3.71 -32.04 -7.77
CA LEU A 406 -4.62 -32.37 -8.87
C LEU A 406 -4.01 -33.35 -9.88
N GLN A 407 -2.71 -33.23 -10.19
CA GLN A 407 -2.03 -34.20 -11.06
C GLN A 407 -1.97 -35.59 -10.43
N VAL A 408 -1.68 -35.69 -9.14
CA VAL A 408 -1.65 -36.96 -8.42
C VAL A 408 -3.04 -37.59 -8.36
N LEU A 409 -4.09 -36.81 -8.08
CA LEU A 409 -5.48 -37.27 -8.11
C LEU A 409 -5.90 -37.81 -9.49
N ARG A 410 -5.56 -37.10 -10.57
CA ARG A 410 -5.82 -37.56 -11.95
C ARG A 410 -5.05 -38.83 -12.32
N MET A 411 -3.83 -39.00 -11.79
CA MET A 411 -3.05 -40.23 -11.99
C MET A 411 -3.64 -41.43 -11.21
N VAL A 412 -4.24 -41.19 -10.04
CA VAL A 412 -4.91 -42.23 -9.25
C VAL A 412 -6.27 -42.63 -9.87
N GLU A 413 -7.01 -41.67 -10.43
CA GLU A 413 -8.30 -41.92 -11.09
C GLU A 413 -8.18 -42.70 -12.41
N ASN A 414 -7.08 -42.52 -13.16
CA ASN A 414 -6.89 -43.16 -14.46
C ASN A 414 -6.34 -44.60 -14.40
N GLY A 415 -6.20 -45.18 -13.21
CA GLY A 415 -5.68 -46.53 -13.02
C GLY A 415 -4.15 -46.58 -13.09
N ILE A 416 -3.54 -47.14 -12.04
CA ILE A 416 -2.08 -47.23 -11.89
C ILE A 416 -1.54 -48.25 -12.91
N ASP A 417 -0.89 -47.78 -13.98
CA ASP A 417 -0.14 -48.66 -14.88
C ASP A 417 1.20 -49.06 -14.23
N CYS A 418 1.19 -50.23 -13.58
CA CYS A 418 2.34 -50.77 -12.84
C CYS A 418 3.56 -51.11 -13.71
N ARG A 419 3.52 -50.92 -15.04
CA ARG A 419 4.66 -51.23 -15.93
C ARG A 419 5.73 -50.14 -16.00
N VAL A 420 5.46 -48.95 -15.45
CA VAL A 420 6.37 -47.77 -15.52
C VAL A 420 7.29 -47.65 -14.29
N TRP A 421 7.14 -48.53 -13.30
CA TRP A 421 7.75 -48.35 -11.98
C TRP A 421 8.89 -49.36 -11.74
N ASN A 422 10.03 -48.86 -11.23
CA ASN A 422 11.18 -49.70 -10.87
C ASN A 422 10.83 -50.70 -9.74
N ALA A 423 11.57 -51.80 -9.64
CA ALA A 423 11.32 -52.89 -8.70
C ALA A 423 11.26 -52.44 -7.21
N GLU A 424 11.96 -51.36 -6.86
CA GLU A 424 11.96 -50.76 -5.52
C GLU A 424 10.59 -50.17 -5.13
N THR A 425 9.88 -49.56 -6.09
CA THR A 425 8.55 -48.96 -5.85
C THR A 425 7.43 -50.00 -5.71
N SER A 426 7.58 -51.17 -6.35
CA SER A 426 6.67 -52.31 -6.15
C SER A 426 6.83 -52.93 -4.75
N TYR A 427 8.07 -52.98 -4.23
CA TYR A 427 8.35 -53.48 -2.88
C TYR A 427 7.76 -52.57 -1.80
N VAL A 428 7.82 -51.25 -2.00
CA VAL A 428 7.24 -50.25 -1.09
C VAL A 428 5.70 -50.31 -1.09
N LEU A 429 5.07 -50.45 -2.26
CA LEU A 429 3.61 -50.63 -2.35
C LEU A 429 3.15 -51.93 -1.68
N THR A 430 3.96 -53.00 -1.75
CA THR A 430 3.70 -54.27 -1.07
C THR A 430 3.87 -54.14 0.45
N LEU A 431 4.87 -53.39 0.92
CA LEU A 431 5.08 -53.06 2.33
C LEU A 431 3.94 -52.21 2.89
N TYR A 432 3.44 -51.24 2.12
CA TYR A 432 2.26 -50.44 2.46
C TYR A 432 0.99 -51.28 2.55
N LYS A 433 0.82 -52.26 1.65
CA LYS A 433 -0.30 -53.22 1.70
C LYS A 433 -0.26 -54.06 2.98
N TYR A 434 0.91 -54.56 3.37
CA TYR A 434 1.11 -55.27 4.63
C TYR A 434 0.89 -54.38 5.87
N LEU A 435 1.34 -53.13 5.86
CA LEU A 435 1.11 -52.17 6.95
C LEU A 435 -0.37 -51.81 7.13
N LEU A 436 -1.11 -51.66 6.03
CA LEU A 436 -2.55 -51.40 6.05
C LEU A 436 -3.37 -52.64 6.47
N ASP A 437 -2.90 -53.85 6.15
CA ASP A 437 -3.47 -55.11 6.63
C ASP A 437 -3.19 -55.34 8.13
N ILE A 438 -2.00 -54.99 8.63
CA ILE A 438 -1.67 -55.02 10.07
C ILE A 438 -2.53 -54.04 10.89
N LEU A 439 -2.86 -52.88 10.30
CA LEU A 439 -3.76 -51.89 10.90
C LEU A 439 -5.25 -52.26 10.81
N ASN A 440 -5.57 -53.40 10.19
CA ASN A 440 -6.94 -53.96 10.07
C ASN A 440 -7.94 -52.99 9.40
N ILE A 441 -7.46 -52.16 8.46
CA ILE A 441 -8.28 -51.16 7.74
C ILE A 441 -8.88 -51.77 6.46
N PHE A 442 -8.29 -52.82 5.91
CA PHE A 442 -8.87 -53.58 4.81
C PHE A 442 -9.57 -54.84 5.34
N GLY A 443 -10.90 -54.88 5.30
CA GLY A 443 -11.64 -56.14 5.52
C GLY A 443 -12.94 -56.11 6.30
N LYS A 444 -13.45 -54.95 6.77
CA LYS A 444 -14.82 -54.87 7.33
C LYS A 444 -15.67 -53.84 6.61
N PRO A 445 -16.79 -54.25 5.96
CA PRO A 445 -17.68 -53.31 5.30
C PRO A 445 -18.38 -52.49 6.39
N GLY A 446 -17.99 -51.23 6.52
CA GLY A 446 -18.59 -50.27 7.46
C GLY A 446 -17.63 -49.27 8.11
N ILE A 447 -16.32 -49.51 8.14
CA ILE A 447 -15.34 -48.60 8.78
C ILE A 447 -14.64 -47.65 7.77
N LEU A 448 -14.91 -47.82 6.47
CA LEU A 448 -14.44 -46.91 5.42
C LEU A 448 -15.20 -45.57 5.36
N CYS A 449 -16.19 -45.35 6.24
CA CYS A 449 -16.91 -44.08 6.37
C CYS A 449 -16.35 -43.12 7.42
N VAL A 450 -15.26 -43.48 8.14
CA VAL A 450 -14.70 -42.62 9.21
C VAL A 450 -13.28 -42.12 8.91
N PHE A 451 -12.59 -42.71 7.94
CA PHE A 451 -11.34 -42.15 7.41
C PHE A 451 -11.61 -41.58 6.02
N ASP A 452 -11.78 -40.27 5.93
CA ASP A 452 -11.82 -39.58 4.64
C ASP A 452 -10.55 -39.91 3.86
N LYS A 453 -10.73 -40.30 2.59
CA LYS A 453 -9.65 -40.63 1.65
C LYS A 453 -8.53 -39.59 1.63
N GLU A 454 -8.85 -38.33 1.95
CA GLU A 454 -7.91 -37.21 2.10
C GLU A 454 -6.89 -37.37 3.23
N ASN A 455 -7.28 -37.90 4.39
CA ASN A 455 -6.37 -38.05 5.52
C ASN A 455 -5.35 -39.17 5.27
N ILE A 456 -5.76 -40.23 4.57
CA ILE A 456 -4.88 -41.32 4.14
C ILE A 456 -3.94 -40.84 3.03
N LEU A 457 -4.44 -40.04 2.07
CA LEU A 457 -3.62 -39.42 1.02
C LEU A 457 -2.60 -38.41 1.59
N GLY A 458 -3.01 -37.62 2.58
CA GLY A 458 -2.16 -36.65 3.26
C GLY A 458 -1.03 -37.30 4.04
N LEU A 459 -1.33 -38.42 4.72
CA LEU A 459 -0.33 -39.24 5.39
C LEU A 459 0.67 -39.87 4.40
N SER A 460 0.19 -40.46 3.30
CA SER A 460 1.08 -41.08 2.31
C SER A 460 1.95 -40.04 1.59
N ALA A 461 1.39 -38.88 1.24
CA ALA A 461 2.12 -37.78 0.58
C ALA A 461 3.19 -37.19 1.49
N THR A 462 2.90 -37.03 2.78
CA THR A 462 3.85 -36.49 3.76
C THR A 462 5.00 -37.46 4.01
N ILE A 463 4.72 -38.77 4.03
CA ILE A 463 5.75 -39.82 4.19
C ILE A 463 6.61 -39.94 2.92
N SER A 464 6.01 -39.90 1.72
CA SER A 464 6.75 -39.90 0.45
C SER A 464 7.64 -38.66 0.30
N LEU A 465 7.16 -37.47 0.68
CA LEU A 465 7.96 -36.24 0.68
C LEU A 465 9.10 -36.29 1.70
N SER A 466 8.86 -36.89 2.87
CA SER A 466 9.90 -37.09 3.88
C SER A 466 11.00 -38.04 3.41
N TRP A 467 10.65 -39.08 2.64
CA TRP A 467 11.59 -40.06 2.10
C TRP A 467 12.43 -39.51 0.95
N GLU A 468 11.83 -38.71 0.05
CA GLU A 468 12.53 -38.06 -1.06
C GLU A 468 13.60 -37.07 -0.56
N VAL A 469 13.31 -36.37 0.55
CA VAL A 469 14.25 -35.46 1.22
C VAL A 469 15.43 -36.22 1.83
N ILE A 470 15.19 -37.37 2.47
CA ILE A 470 16.26 -38.23 3.03
C ILE A 470 17.16 -38.79 1.92
N ARG A 471 16.60 -39.14 0.76
CA ARG A 471 17.34 -39.70 -0.40
C ARG A 471 18.33 -38.70 -1.02
N HIS A 472 18.20 -37.40 -0.73
CA HIS A 472 19.05 -36.34 -1.27
C HIS A 472 20.04 -35.70 -0.28
N CYS A 473 20.10 -36.16 0.98
CA CYS A 473 21.04 -35.62 1.96
C CYS A 473 22.44 -36.27 1.85
N ARG A 474 23.48 -35.49 1.50
CA ARG A 474 24.90 -35.91 1.46
C ARG A 474 25.73 -35.43 2.67
N GLY A 475 25.14 -35.32 3.87
CA GLY A 475 25.88 -34.90 5.06
C GLY A 475 25.09 -35.05 6.37
N HIS A 476 25.81 -35.22 7.48
CA HIS A 476 25.24 -35.50 8.81
C HIS A 476 24.38 -34.35 9.39
N GLU A 477 24.65 -33.09 9.05
CA GLU A 477 23.82 -31.94 9.48
C GLU A 477 22.47 -31.89 8.73
N ASN A 478 22.47 -32.18 7.42
CA ASN A 478 21.25 -32.24 6.61
C ASN A 478 20.37 -33.44 7.00
N ALA A 479 20.98 -34.53 7.47
CA ALA A 479 20.27 -35.69 8.01
C ALA A 479 19.61 -35.38 9.36
N LEU A 480 20.22 -34.55 10.21
CA LEU A 480 19.64 -34.12 11.49
C LEU A 480 18.45 -33.18 11.28
N ASP A 481 18.53 -32.23 10.34
CA ASP A 481 17.39 -31.36 9.98
C ASP A 481 16.26 -32.14 9.32
N ALA A 482 16.58 -33.14 8.48
CA ALA A 482 15.59 -34.07 7.94
C ALA A 482 14.95 -34.94 9.03
N PHE A 483 15.74 -35.42 10.02
CA PHE A 483 15.24 -36.15 11.19
C PHE A 483 14.37 -35.27 12.11
N LEU A 484 14.71 -33.98 12.25
CA LEU A 484 13.89 -33.00 12.97
C LEU A 484 12.57 -32.69 12.24
N MET A 485 12.58 -32.65 10.91
CA MET A 485 11.37 -32.57 10.07
C MET A 485 10.49 -33.83 10.19
N VAL A 486 11.09 -35.03 10.23
CA VAL A 486 10.38 -36.30 10.41
C VAL A 486 9.85 -36.46 11.83
N SER A 487 10.57 -35.98 12.84
CA SER A 487 10.06 -35.96 14.23
C SER A 487 8.94 -34.94 14.41
N LEU A 488 8.89 -33.86 13.62
CA LEU A 488 7.74 -32.93 13.59
C LEU A 488 6.46 -33.58 13.04
N SER A 489 6.59 -34.50 12.08
CA SER A 489 5.45 -35.29 11.58
C SER A 489 4.99 -36.34 12.58
N VAL A 490 5.91 -36.95 13.34
CA VAL A 490 5.59 -37.81 14.49
C VAL A 490 4.98 -37.01 15.66
N ILE A 491 5.38 -35.75 15.86
CA ILE A 491 4.75 -34.81 16.80
C ILE A 491 3.32 -34.46 16.37
N ASN A 492 3.07 -34.36 15.06
CA ASN A 492 1.71 -34.15 14.55
C ASN A 492 0.84 -35.41 14.64
N ILE A 493 1.41 -36.60 14.44
CA ILE A 493 0.74 -37.90 14.66
C ILE A 493 0.42 -38.09 16.15
N SER A 494 1.34 -37.73 17.04
CA SER A 494 1.13 -37.79 18.50
C SER A 494 0.16 -36.72 18.99
N LYS A 495 0.12 -35.52 18.38
CA LYS A 495 -0.93 -34.51 18.63
C LYS A 495 -2.31 -34.96 18.14
N LEU A 496 -2.39 -35.67 17.00
CA LEU A 496 -3.64 -36.24 16.49
C LEU A 496 -4.16 -37.36 17.41
N LEU A 497 -3.25 -38.17 17.96
CA LEU A 497 -3.55 -39.17 19.00
C LEU A 497 -3.94 -38.52 20.34
N LEU A 498 -3.26 -37.44 20.75
CA LEU A 498 -3.57 -36.68 21.96
C LEU A 498 -4.90 -35.92 21.87
N HIS A 499 -5.32 -35.49 20.68
CA HIS A 499 -6.64 -34.87 20.49
C HIS A 499 -7.79 -35.87 20.76
N LYS A 500 -7.52 -37.18 20.85
CA LYS A 500 -8.52 -38.20 21.18
C LYS A 500 -8.42 -38.74 22.61
N LEU A 501 -7.50 -38.23 23.42
CA LEU A 501 -7.50 -38.41 24.87
C LEU A 501 -7.86 -37.07 25.49
N GLU A 502 -9.15 -36.86 25.73
CA GLU A 502 -9.63 -35.73 26.53
C GLU A 502 -8.85 -35.66 27.84
N THR A 503 -8.13 -34.55 28.04
CA THR A 503 -8.09 -33.69 29.23
C THR A 503 -6.75 -32.93 29.29
N GLN A 504 -6.79 -31.62 29.02
CA GLN A 504 -6.48 -30.58 30.01
C GLN A 504 -6.03 -29.27 29.35
N LEU A 505 -6.80 -28.23 29.67
CA LEU A 505 -6.63 -26.81 29.36
C LEU A 505 -5.51 -26.13 30.17
N VAL A 506 -4.58 -26.88 30.79
CA VAL A 506 -3.71 -26.38 31.87
C VAL A 506 -2.38 -25.79 31.36
N LEU A 507 -1.88 -26.24 30.20
CA LEU A 507 -0.55 -25.80 29.72
C LEU A 507 -0.54 -24.37 29.13
N VAL A 508 -1.64 -23.96 28.50
CA VAL A 508 -1.75 -22.64 27.85
C VAL A 508 -2.02 -21.53 28.88
N GLU A 509 -2.77 -21.83 29.94
CA GLU A 509 -2.99 -20.89 31.04
C GLU A 509 -1.73 -20.69 31.89
N SER A 510 -0.90 -21.73 32.08
CA SER A 510 0.40 -21.63 32.79
C SER A 510 1.41 -20.73 32.04
N ILE A 511 1.53 -20.85 30.72
CA ILE A 511 2.48 -20.04 29.93
C ILE A 511 2.01 -18.58 29.82
N ILE A 512 0.69 -18.35 29.77
CA ILE A 512 0.12 -16.99 29.78
C ILE A 512 0.27 -16.33 31.16
N ASN A 513 0.14 -17.09 32.25
CA ASN A 513 0.35 -16.58 33.61
C ASN A 513 1.83 -16.31 33.95
N ASP A 514 2.78 -17.11 33.44
CA ASP A 514 4.21 -16.89 33.70
C ASP A 514 4.79 -15.68 32.95
N TRP A 515 4.22 -15.30 31.80
CA TRP A 515 4.72 -14.16 30.99
C TRP A 515 3.94 -12.86 31.17
N THR A 516 2.74 -12.89 31.75
CA THR A 516 1.98 -11.68 32.10
C THR A 516 2.60 -10.91 33.28
N PHE A 517 3.48 -11.55 34.07
CA PHE A 517 4.17 -10.90 35.19
C PHE A 517 5.44 -10.12 34.80
N VAL A 518 5.98 -10.30 33.59
CA VAL A 518 7.16 -9.54 33.12
C VAL A 518 6.70 -8.34 32.28
N LYS A 519 6.02 -7.39 32.93
CA LYS A 519 5.95 -6.00 32.42
C LYS A 519 7.38 -5.49 32.31
N SER A 520 7.84 -5.13 31.11
CA SER A 520 9.16 -4.52 30.95
C SER A 520 9.18 -3.13 31.61
N LEU A 521 9.44 -3.10 32.92
CA LEU A 521 9.52 -1.89 33.76
C LEU A 521 10.50 -0.87 33.18
N TYR A 522 11.57 -1.33 32.53
CA TYR A 522 12.68 -0.50 32.08
C TYR A 522 12.32 0.58 31.03
N THR A 523 11.51 0.27 30.02
CA THR A 523 11.13 1.24 28.97
C THR A 523 10.03 2.20 29.42
N SER A 524 9.15 1.76 30.33
CA SER A 524 8.14 2.61 30.95
C SER A 524 8.76 3.57 31.97
N ASP A 525 9.70 3.10 32.79
CA ASP A 525 10.39 3.92 33.80
C ASP A 525 11.22 5.04 33.18
N ILE A 526 11.85 4.79 32.03
CA ILE A 526 12.62 5.82 31.33
C ILE A 526 11.68 6.91 30.79
N LYS A 527 10.56 6.54 30.14
CA LYS A 527 9.56 7.51 29.68
C LYS A 527 8.91 8.27 30.84
N LEU A 528 8.62 7.62 31.96
CA LEU A 528 8.10 8.26 33.17
C LEU A 528 9.13 9.19 33.84
N LYS A 529 10.42 8.84 33.85
CA LYS A 529 11.50 9.72 34.33
C LYS A 529 11.65 10.97 33.48
N TYR A 530 11.51 10.89 32.16
CA TYR A 530 11.53 12.05 31.28
C TYR A 530 10.23 12.86 31.32
N ALA A 531 9.06 12.23 31.45
CA ALA A 531 7.79 12.92 31.67
C ALA A 531 7.81 13.75 32.97
N ARG A 532 8.44 13.25 34.04
CA ARG A 532 8.65 14.03 35.27
C ARG A 532 9.55 15.27 35.09
N ILE A 533 10.37 15.32 34.04
CA ILE A 533 11.18 16.52 33.72
C ILE A 533 10.27 17.58 33.08
N GLU A 534 9.32 17.19 32.23
CA GLU A 534 8.31 18.10 31.66
C GLU A 534 7.40 18.70 32.74
N ASP A 535 7.07 17.93 33.79
CA ASP A 535 6.26 18.38 34.94
C ASP A 535 7.07 19.21 35.98
N SER A 536 8.40 19.29 35.86
CA SER A 536 9.23 20.07 36.78
C SER A 536 9.12 21.59 36.50
N PRO A 537 9.30 22.48 37.50
CA PRO A 537 9.30 23.93 37.27
C PRO A 537 10.63 24.38 36.64
N TRP A 538 10.95 23.82 35.48
CA TRP A 538 12.24 23.97 34.79
C TRP A 538 12.56 25.41 34.40
N TYR A 539 11.55 26.27 34.35
CA TYR A 539 11.66 27.72 34.13
C TYR A 539 12.39 28.47 35.26
N ASN A 540 12.60 27.84 36.42
CA ASN A 540 13.39 28.37 37.52
C ASN A 540 14.83 27.82 37.54
N PHE A 541 15.20 26.94 36.61
CA PHE A 541 16.54 26.37 36.58
C PHE A 541 17.59 27.32 36.03
N ASP A 542 18.83 27.10 36.45
CA ASP A 542 19.97 27.90 36.03
C ASP A 542 20.23 27.76 34.50
N LEU A 543 20.82 28.79 33.89
CA LEU A 543 21.00 28.90 32.43
C LEU A 543 21.77 27.70 31.83
N ASN A 544 22.69 27.11 32.59
CA ASN A 544 23.44 25.91 32.17
C ASN A 544 22.57 24.64 32.21
N MET A 545 21.60 24.54 33.12
CA MET A 545 20.66 23.42 33.17
C MET A 545 19.63 23.53 32.04
N MET A 546 19.08 24.73 31.78
CA MET A 546 18.13 24.95 30.69
C MET A 546 18.68 24.55 29.31
N LYS A 547 19.99 24.75 29.06
CA LYS A 547 20.65 24.34 27.81
C LYS A 547 20.61 22.83 27.57
N ASN A 548 20.63 22.02 28.63
CA ASN A 548 20.69 20.56 28.53
C ASN A 548 19.30 19.91 28.39
N ILE A 549 18.24 20.63 28.76
CA ILE A 549 16.86 20.10 28.76
C ILE A 549 16.36 19.77 27.34
N PRO A 550 16.51 20.64 26.31
CA PRO A 550 16.16 20.28 24.93
C PRO A 550 16.91 19.05 24.42
N LEU A 551 18.16 18.89 24.84
CA LEU A 551 19.02 17.77 24.46
C LEU A 551 18.55 16.46 25.13
N MET A 552 18.10 16.54 26.38
CA MET A 552 17.46 15.42 27.09
C MET A 552 16.09 15.08 26.48
N ILE A 553 15.26 16.07 26.15
CA ILE A 553 13.97 15.86 25.48
C ILE A 553 14.19 15.20 24.11
N LEU A 554 15.10 15.74 23.28
CA LEU A 554 15.43 15.17 21.97
C LEU A 554 15.93 13.72 22.09
N ARG A 555 16.80 13.42 23.06
CA ARG A 555 17.25 12.03 23.31
C ARG A 555 16.12 11.14 23.83
N SER A 556 15.20 11.67 24.63
CA SER A 556 14.06 10.91 25.16
C SER A 556 13.01 10.53 24.12
N THR A 557 12.89 11.30 23.02
CA THR A 557 12.01 10.95 21.89
C THR A 557 12.45 9.64 21.20
N ASN A 558 13.73 9.29 21.29
CA ASN A 558 14.29 8.02 20.84
C ASN A 558 14.45 7.05 22.02
N SER A 559 13.41 6.27 22.31
CA SER A 559 13.45 5.28 23.39
C SER A 559 14.58 4.27 23.18
N HIS A 560 15.45 4.09 24.17
CA HIS A 560 16.42 3.00 24.17
C HIS A 560 15.68 1.65 24.13
N GLY A 561 15.97 0.85 23.10
CA GLY A 561 15.37 -0.46 22.90
C GLY A 561 16.45 -1.51 22.67
N LEU A 562 16.34 -2.64 23.36
CA LEU A 562 17.11 -3.83 23.03
C LEU A 562 16.73 -4.31 21.63
N THR A 563 17.72 -4.64 20.82
CA THR A 563 17.49 -5.18 19.46
C THR A 563 18.10 -6.56 19.36
N ALA A 564 17.32 -7.54 18.88
CA ALA A 564 17.84 -8.85 18.50
C ALA A 564 18.66 -8.69 17.22
N GLY A 565 19.99 -8.81 17.34
CA GLY A 565 20.93 -8.73 16.22
C GLY A 565 20.90 -7.43 15.41
N LYS A 566 20.42 -6.30 15.98
CA LYS A 566 20.10 -5.04 15.26
C LYS A 566 18.95 -5.13 14.24
N PHE A 567 18.32 -6.30 14.06
CA PHE A 567 17.25 -6.51 13.08
C PHE A 567 15.85 -6.23 13.63
N LEU A 568 15.62 -6.56 14.91
CA LEU A 568 14.29 -6.46 15.51
C LEU A 568 14.37 -5.85 16.91
N ALA A 569 13.64 -4.76 17.16
CA ALA A 569 13.48 -4.22 18.50
C ALA A 569 12.64 -5.19 19.35
N ILE A 570 13.18 -5.62 20.49
CA ILE A 570 12.53 -6.52 21.44
C ILE A 570 11.55 -5.69 22.27
N ASN A 571 10.32 -5.55 21.78
CA ASN A 571 9.24 -4.86 22.47
C ASN A 571 7.89 -5.52 22.18
N PHE A 572 6.88 -5.18 22.98
CA PHE A 572 5.53 -5.75 22.89
C PHE A 572 4.87 -5.54 21.50
N ILE A 573 5.24 -4.48 20.79
CA ILE A 573 4.73 -4.19 19.44
C ILE A 573 5.30 -5.19 18.43
N SER A 574 6.60 -5.48 18.49
CA SER A 574 7.24 -6.50 17.68
C SER A 574 6.68 -7.89 17.99
N PHE A 575 6.45 -8.21 19.26
CA PHE A 575 5.80 -9.46 19.66
C PHE A 575 4.37 -9.58 19.13
N LYS A 576 3.54 -8.53 19.27
CA LYS A 576 2.19 -8.48 18.67
C LYS A 576 2.21 -8.67 17.15
N LYS A 577 3.22 -8.13 16.47
CA LYS A 577 3.41 -8.35 15.02
C LYS A 577 3.75 -9.81 14.72
N ILE A 578 4.67 -10.42 15.46
CA ILE A 578 5.00 -11.84 15.32
C ILE A 578 3.77 -12.71 15.57
N LEU A 579 3.03 -12.46 16.66
CA LEU A 579 1.83 -13.19 17.00
C LEU A 579 0.75 -13.06 15.91
N LYS A 580 0.55 -11.84 15.38
CA LYS A 580 -0.42 -11.60 14.30
C LYS A 580 -0.03 -12.36 13.03
N VAL A 581 1.25 -12.33 12.66
CA VAL A 581 1.78 -13.09 11.53
C VAL A 581 1.58 -14.59 11.75
N PHE A 582 1.87 -15.09 12.95
CA PHE A 582 1.69 -16.49 13.32
C PHE A 582 0.21 -16.92 13.27
N THR A 583 -0.71 -16.11 13.79
CA THR A 583 -2.16 -16.36 13.68
C THR A 583 -2.67 -16.28 12.25
N SER A 584 -2.12 -15.39 11.41
CA SER A 584 -2.46 -15.34 9.99
C SER A 584 -1.94 -16.56 9.23
N TYR A 585 -0.74 -17.05 9.57
CA TYR A 585 -0.23 -18.31 9.03
C TYR A 585 -1.09 -19.49 9.48
N LEU A 586 -1.48 -19.55 10.76
CA LEU A 586 -2.36 -20.59 11.30
C LEU A 586 -3.75 -20.54 10.67
N SER A 587 -4.37 -19.38 10.51
CA SER A 587 -5.69 -19.27 9.88
C SER A 587 -5.66 -19.69 8.42
N ILE A 588 -4.59 -19.35 7.70
CA ILE A 588 -4.38 -19.83 6.32
C ILE A 588 -4.15 -21.35 6.31
N PHE A 589 -3.40 -21.88 7.28
CA PHE A 589 -3.16 -23.31 7.41
C PHE A 589 -4.43 -24.08 7.75
N GLN A 590 -5.33 -23.49 8.53
CA GLN A 590 -6.61 -24.05 8.92
C GLN A 590 -7.60 -24.06 7.76
N VAL A 591 -7.67 -22.97 6.98
CA VAL A 591 -8.44 -22.93 5.73
C VAL A 591 -7.91 -23.94 4.71
N MET A 592 -6.58 -24.15 4.66
CA MET A 592 -5.96 -25.19 3.84
C MET A 592 -6.17 -26.64 4.34
N LEU A 593 -6.66 -26.83 5.57
CA LEU A 593 -7.01 -28.13 6.13
C LEU A 593 -8.52 -28.42 6.00
N GLU A 594 -9.33 -27.39 5.74
CA GLU A 594 -10.78 -27.48 5.54
C GLU A 594 -11.20 -27.49 4.06
N THR A 595 -10.25 -27.38 3.12
CA THR A 595 -10.42 -27.51 1.66
C THR A 595 -9.48 -28.53 1.07
#